data_AF-K0JI39-F1
#
_entry.id   AF-K0JI39-F1
#
_cell.length_a   1.000
_cell.length_b   1.000
_cell.length_c   1.000
_cell.angle_alpha   90.00
_cell.angle_beta   90.00
_cell.angle_gamma   90.00
#
_symmetry.space_group_name_H-M   'P 1'
#
loop_
_entity.id
_entity.type
_entity.pdbx_description
1 polymer ?
#
loop_
_entity_poly.entity_id
_entity_poly.type
_entity_poly.pdbx_seq_one_letter_code
_entity_poly.pdbx_strand_id
1 'polypeptide(L)'
;MAEQEENLELEEGEEEGQNEAQAKKKFTLSPMIIKILMIVAAILVVALISGLIAFFVSKSVGRAAGVNAGVVDGMIKQPPPTYFAITPEFNVNTADMDVARFVRVSIVLTYTTNVKQLAVELPERGYMIRDRIYSLISSYTYDQLRTNEGREQLKADIKREINSMLKNGQIDDILFDSFLLS
;
A
#
# COMPACT_ATOMS: atom_id res chain seq x y z
N MET A 1 98.20 -7.42 -33.56
CA MET A 1 98.21 -7.71 -35.00
C MET A 1 96.82 -7.36 -35.48
N ALA A 2 96.66 -6.13 -35.95
CA ALA A 2 96.76 -5.78 -37.38
C ALA A 2 95.45 -6.23 -38.05
N GLU A 3 94.54 -5.33 -38.40
CA GLU A 3 94.53 -4.44 -39.59
C GLU A 3 93.22 -4.81 -40.31
N GLN A 4 92.34 -3.83 -40.53
CA GLN A 4 92.05 -3.22 -41.83
C GLN A 4 90.78 -3.83 -42.45
N GLU A 5 89.76 -3.00 -42.65
CA GLU A 5 89.53 -2.21 -43.89
C GLU A 5 89.26 -3.13 -45.06
N GLU A 6 88.07 -3.04 -45.64
CA GLU A 6 87.79 -2.63 -47.03
C GLU A 6 86.73 -3.66 -47.46
N ASN A 7 85.69 -3.40 -48.23
CA ASN A 7 85.39 -2.33 -49.14
C ASN A 7 83.95 -2.57 -49.63
N LEU A 8 83.26 -1.48 -50.04
CA LEU A 8 82.66 -1.26 -51.37
C LEU A 8 81.85 -2.43 -51.98
N GLU A 9 80.73 -2.27 -52.65
CA GLU A 9 80.00 -1.19 -53.31
C GLU A 9 78.67 -1.85 -53.69
N LEU A 10 77.51 -1.27 -53.40
CA LEU A 10 76.75 -0.43 -54.32
C LEU A 10 76.48 -1.06 -55.70
N GLU A 11 75.21 -1.37 -55.95
CA GLU A 11 74.47 -1.12 -57.20
C GLU A 11 72.98 -1.12 -56.79
N GLU A 12 72.34 0.04 -56.65
CA GLU A 12 71.80 0.96 -57.69
C GLU A 12 70.36 0.62 -58.11
N GLY A 13 69.59 1.70 -58.33
CA GLY A 13 68.21 1.72 -58.83
C GLY A 13 67.22 2.21 -57.77
N GLU A 14 67.11 3.52 -57.49
CA GLU A 14 66.23 4.50 -58.18
C GLU A 14 64.77 4.03 -58.25
N GLU A 15 63.87 4.61 -57.44
CA GLU A 15 62.99 5.76 -57.79
C GLU A 15 61.99 5.37 -58.89
N GLU A 16 60.66 5.48 -58.80
CA GLU A 16 59.69 6.41 -58.21
C GLU A 16 58.34 5.65 -58.27
N GLY A 17 57.37 5.83 -57.37
CA GLY A 17 56.42 6.94 -57.45
C GLY A 17 55.01 6.47 -57.87
N GLN A 18 54.06 6.68 -56.93
CA GLN A 18 52.67 7.14 -57.17
C GLN A 18 51.63 6.10 -57.66
N ASN A 19 50.69 5.64 -56.83
CA ASN A 19 49.45 6.28 -56.34
C ASN A 19 48.21 5.72 -57.07
N GLU A 20 47.36 4.97 -56.35
CA GLU A 20 45.98 5.37 -55.99
C GLU A 20 45.00 4.18 -55.71
N ALA A 21 44.02 4.50 -54.87
CA ALA A 21 42.69 3.88 -54.73
C ALA A 21 42.54 2.57 -53.92
N GLN A 22 42.56 2.76 -52.60
CA GLN A 22 41.67 2.20 -51.56
C GLN A 22 40.67 1.09 -51.94
N ALA A 23 40.76 -0.04 -51.21
CA ALA A 23 39.60 -0.88 -50.90
C ALA A 23 39.68 -1.47 -49.48
N LYS A 24 38.83 -0.93 -48.60
CA LYS A 24 38.18 -1.57 -47.43
C LYS A 24 39.09 -2.37 -46.48
N LYS A 25 39.67 -1.69 -45.48
CA LYS A 25 40.10 -2.35 -44.25
C LYS A 25 38.85 -2.79 -43.48
N LYS A 26 38.54 -4.10 -43.56
CA LYS A 26 37.65 -4.79 -42.63
C LYS A 26 38.13 -4.43 -41.22
N PHE A 27 37.32 -3.69 -40.45
CA PHE A 27 37.58 -3.46 -39.04
C PHE A 27 37.30 -4.79 -38.32
N THR A 28 38.28 -5.68 -38.32
CA THR A 28 38.24 -6.92 -37.55
C THR A 28 38.41 -6.53 -36.09
N LEU A 29 37.29 -6.23 -35.44
CA LEU A 29 37.22 -6.07 -33.99
C LEU A 29 37.83 -7.32 -33.35
N SER A 30 38.94 -7.12 -32.66
CA SER A 30 39.66 -8.17 -31.94
C SER A 30 38.69 -8.89 -31.00
N PRO A 31 38.74 -10.24 -30.84
CA PRO A 31 37.78 -11.00 -30.04
C PRO A 31 37.67 -10.51 -28.59
N MET A 32 38.72 -9.87 -28.09
CA MET A 32 38.75 -9.22 -26.78
C MET A 32 37.91 -7.94 -26.72
N ILE A 33 37.87 -7.14 -27.79
CA ILE A 33 37.05 -5.93 -27.90
C ILE A 33 35.57 -6.31 -28.05
N ILE A 34 35.26 -7.38 -28.81
CA ILE A 34 33.89 -7.91 -28.91
C ILE A 34 33.38 -8.38 -27.54
N LYS A 35 34.23 -9.02 -26.73
CA LYS A 35 33.88 -9.45 -25.37
C LYS A 35 33.63 -8.28 -24.42
N ILE A 36 34.45 -7.23 -24.48
CA ILE A 36 34.25 -6.00 -23.70
C ILE A 36 32.97 -5.29 -24.14
N LEU A 37 32.72 -5.17 -25.45
CA LEU A 37 31.50 -4.58 -25.99
C LEU A 37 30.26 -5.36 -25.54
N MET A 38 30.33 -6.69 -25.49
CA MET A 38 29.25 -7.53 -24.95
C MET A 38 28.98 -7.28 -23.47
N ILE A 39 30.02 -7.12 -22.65
CA ILE A 39 29.85 -6.81 -21.21
C ILE A 39 29.22 -5.44 -21.03
N VAL A 40 29.68 -4.43 -21.77
CA VAL A 40 29.10 -3.08 -21.73
C VAL A 40 27.66 -3.08 -22.21
N ALA A 41 27.34 -3.82 -23.28
CA ALA A 41 25.97 -4.01 -23.75
C ALA A 41 25.09 -4.72 -22.72
N ALA A 42 25.61 -5.75 -22.05
CA ALA A 42 24.88 -6.46 -21.00
C ALA A 42 24.58 -5.55 -19.79
N ILE A 43 25.54 -4.72 -19.37
CA ILE A 43 25.33 -3.74 -18.29
C ILE A 43 24.28 -2.70 -18.70
N LEU A 44 24.32 -2.22 -19.94
CA LEU A 44 23.31 -1.29 -20.47
C LEU A 44 21.92 -1.92 -20.51
N VAL A 45 21.80 -3.19 -20.88
CA VAL A 45 20.52 -3.91 -20.88
C VAL A 45 20.00 -4.09 -19.45
N VAL A 46 20.85 -4.43 -18.49
CA VAL A 46 20.46 -4.52 -17.07
C VAL A 46 20.02 -3.16 -16.52
N ALA A 47 20.74 -2.08 -16.86
CA ALA A 47 20.38 -0.73 -16.48
C ALA A 47 19.02 -0.31 -17.09
N LEU A 48 18.79 -0.60 -18.37
CA LEU A 48 17.52 -0.31 -19.05
C LEU A 48 16.35 -1.10 -18.47
N ILE A 49 16.54 -2.40 -18.16
CA ILE A 49 15.53 -3.24 -17.51
C ILE A 49 15.21 -2.70 -16.10
N SER A 50 16.23 -2.32 -15.33
CA SER A 50 16.03 -1.73 -14.00
C SER A 50 15.29 -0.39 -14.05
N GLY A 51 15.58 0.45 -15.05
CA GLY A 51 14.87 1.70 -15.29
C GLY A 51 13.43 1.48 -15.74
N LEU A 52 13.17 0.50 -16.60
CA LEU A 52 11.82 0.11 -17.04
C LEU A 52 10.99 -0.44 -15.88
N ILE A 53 11.57 -1.28 -15.03
CA ILE A 53 10.91 -1.79 -13.81
C ILE A 53 10.61 -0.62 -12.87
N ALA A 54 11.57 0.27 -12.60
CA ALA A 54 11.36 1.43 -11.75
C ALA A 54 10.27 2.38 -12.29
N PHE A 55 10.23 2.61 -13.61
CA PHE A 55 9.21 3.44 -14.26
C PHE A 55 7.82 2.81 -14.22
N PHE A 56 7.71 1.50 -14.49
CA PHE A 56 6.44 0.77 -14.37
C PHE A 56 5.97 0.66 -12.93
N VAL A 57 6.89 0.41 -11.98
CA VAL A 57 6.62 0.44 -10.55
C VAL A 57 6.17 1.83 -10.13
N SER A 58 6.83 2.93 -10.50
CA SER A 58 6.32 4.28 -10.17
C SER A 58 4.92 4.57 -10.72
N LYS A 59 4.56 4.04 -11.89
CA LYS A 59 3.22 4.20 -12.47
C LYS A 59 2.16 3.32 -11.79
N SER A 60 2.51 2.14 -11.28
CA SER A 60 1.60 1.26 -10.53
C SER A 60 1.55 1.58 -9.03
N VAL A 61 2.63 2.12 -8.47
CA VAL A 61 2.80 2.55 -7.08
C VAL A 61 2.15 3.91 -6.81
N GLY A 62 1.83 4.70 -7.83
CA GLY A 62 0.85 5.79 -7.73
C GLY A 62 -0.59 5.33 -7.38
N ARG A 63 -0.84 4.02 -7.35
CA ARG A 63 -2.07 3.40 -6.82
C ARG A 63 -1.83 2.37 -5.71
N ALA A 64 -0.58 2.21 -5.26
CA ALA A 64 -0.20 1.31 -4.17
C ALA A 64 1.21 1.66 -3.64
N ALA A 65 1.36 2.78 -2.94
CA ALA A 65 2.54 3.05 -2.09
C ALA A 65 2.10 3.51 -0.71
N GLY A 66 2.02 2.53 0.18
CA GLY A 66 2.19 2.69 1.61
C GLY A 66 3.32 1.77 2.07
N VAL A 67 4.55 2.11 1.68
CA VAL A 67 5.84 1.99 2.38
C VAL A 67 6.23 0.68 3.12
N ASN A 68 7.40 0.12 2.72
CA ASN A 68 8.23 -0.73 3.57
C ASN A 68 9.26 0.12 4.34
N ALA A 69 9.31 -0.11 5.66
CA ALA A 69 10.47 -0.04 6.56
C ALA A 69 11.38 1.20 6.51
N GLY A 70 10.91 2.29 7.08
CA GLY A 70 11.71 3.09 8.01
C GLY A 70 11.03 3.02 9.37
N VAL A 71 11.65 2.37 10.36
CA VAL A 71 11.22 2.47 11.76
C VAL A 71 11.59 3.88 12.22
N VAL A 72 10.73 4.83 11.87
CA VAL A 72 10.60 6.06 12.63
C VAL A 72 9.87 5.63 13.90
N ASP A 73 10.60 5.56 15.00
CA ASP A 73 10.03 5.60 16.35
C ASP A 73 9.30 6.94 16.49
N GLY A 74 8.08 6.90 15.99
CA GLY A 74 7.09 7.95 15.97
C GLY A 74 5.76 7.24 16.08
N MET A 75 5.64 6.34 17.07
CA MET A 75 4.32 6.03 17.61
C MET A 75 3.76 7.37 18.08
N ILE A 76 3.01 8.04 17.21
CA ILE A 76 2.03 9.02 17.63
C ILE A 76 1.25 8.28 18.70
N LYS A 77 1.47 8.64 19.97
CA LYS A 77 0.66 8.17 21.08
C LYS A 77 -0.75 8.65 20.75
N GLN A 78 -1.52 7.80 20.07
CA GLN A 78 -2.93 8.07 19.86
C GLN A 78 -3.51 8.24 21.27
N PRO A 79 -4.25 9.33 21.51
CA PRO A 79 -4.85 9.56 22.81
C PRO A 79 -5.66 8.32 23.19
N PRO A 80 -5.68 7.92 24.47
CA PRO A 80 -6.41 6.74 24.89
C PRO A 80 -7.89 6.90 24.50
N PRO A 81 -8.53 5.84 23.95
CA PRO A 81 -9.93 5.91 23.58
C PRO A 81 -10.79 6.19 24.80
N THR A 82 -11.78 7.06 24.61
CA THR A 82 -12.86 7.28 25.56
C THR A 82 -14.02 6.36 25.22
N TYR A 83 -14.68 5.85 26.26
CA TYR A 83 -15.78 4.89 26.14
C TYR A 83 -17.09 5.54 26.59
N PHE A 84 -18.16 5.28 25.85
CA PHE A 84 -19.52 5.66 26.23
C PHE A 84 -20.45 4.46 26.08
N ALA A 85 -20.88 3.91 27.21
CA ALA A 85 -21.80 2.78 27.24
C ALA A 85 -23.24 3.27 26.98
N ILE A 86 -23.93 2.62 26.04
CA ILE A 86 -25.34 2.89 25.79
C ILE A 86 -26.17 2.00 26.70
N THR A 87 -26.74 2.60 27.74
CA THR A 87 -27.52 1.90 28.76
C THR A 87 -29.02 2.21 28.67
N PRO A 88 -29.90 1.26 29.04
CA PRO A 88 -29.61 -0.14 29.36
C PRO A 88 -29.23 -0.97 28.12
N GLU A 89 -28.91 -2.25 28.26
CA GLU A 89 -28.72 -3.14 27.10
C GLU A 89 -29.97 -3.16 26.20
N PHE A 90 -29.80 -3.58 24.96
CA PHE A 90 -30.89 -3.74 24.00
C PHE A 90 -31.45 -5.16 24.09
N ASN A 91 -32.77 -5.28 24.07
CA ASN A 91 -33.48 -6.54 23.89
C ASN A 91 -34.50 -6.33 22.78
N VAL A 92 -34.25 -6.91 21.61
CA VAL A 92 -34.94 -6.56 20.35
C VAL A 92 -35.31 -7.82 19.60
N ASN A 93 -36.49 -7.84 18.99
CA ASN A 93 -36.87 -8.89 18.06
C ASN A 93 -36.13 -8.71 16.74
N THR A 94 -35.65 -9.80 16.16
CA THR A 94 -35.04 -9.79 14.83
C THR A 94 -36.12 -9.76 13.74
N ALA A 95 -35.73 -9.49 12.50
CA ALA A 95 -36.62 -9.39 11.34
C ALA A 95 -37.15 -10.75 10.84
N ASP A 96 -36.90 -11.85 11.56
CA ASP A 96 -37.33 -13.19 11.20
C ASP A 96 -38.86 -13.28 11.13
N MET A 97 -39.39 -13.81 10.03
CA MET A 97 -40.83 -13.94 9.80
C MET A 97 -41.42 -15.25 10.33
N ASP A 98 -40.62 -16.32 10.36
CA ASP A 98 -41.11 -17.67 10.65
C ASP A 98 -41.21 -17.96 12.15
N VAL A 99 -40.19 -17.56 12.92
CA VAL A 99 -40.08 -17.80 14.35
C VAL A 99 -39.66 -16.51 15.02
N ALA A 100 -40.36 -16.15 16.10
CA ALA A 100 -39.97 -15.03 16.94
C ALA A 100 -38.61 -15.32 17.59
N ARG A 101 -37.61 -14.55 17.18
CA ARG A 101 -36.25 -14.60 17.70
C ARG A 101 -35.89 -13.23 18.26
N PHE A 102 -34.96 -13.21 19.21
CA PHE A 102 -34.55 -11.97 19.83
C PHE A 102 -33.04 -11.94 20.05
N VAL A 103 -32.52 -10.72 20.08
CA VAL A 103 -31.13 -10.42 20.37
C VAL A 103 -31.05 -9.56 21.62
N ARG A 104 -30.15 -9.95 22.52
CA ARG A 104 -29.72 -9.12 23.64
C ARG A 104 -28.30 -8.64 23.40
N VAL A 105 -28.10 -7.33 23.37
CA VAL A 105 -26.78 -6.75 23.06
C VAL A 105 -26.47 -5.53 23.93
N SER A 106 -25.28 -5.53 24.52
CA SER A 106 -24.69 -4.38 25.21
C SER A 106 -23.71 -3.67 24.27
N ILE A 107 -23.89 -2.36 24.09
CA ILE A 107 -23.16 -1.57 23.09
C ILE A 107 -22.36 -0.46 23.78
N VAL A 108 -21.08 -0.37 23.43
CA VAL A 108 -20.17 0.68 23.90
C VAL A 108 -19.58 1.41 22.69
N LEU A 109 -19.70 2.73 22.67
CA LEU A 109 -19.09 3.59 21.67
C LEU A 109 -17.68 3.96 22.08
N THR A 110 -16.77 4.06 21.12
CA THR A 110 -15.40 4.52 21.33
C THR A 110 -15.11 5.76 20.51
N TYR A 111 -14.37 6.71 21.09
CA TYR A 111 -13.93 7.92 20.41
C TYR A 111 -12.66 8.49 21.04
N THR A 112 -11.78 9.01 20.20
CA THR A 112 -10.47 9.57 20.57
C THR A 112 -10.39 11.08 20.30
N THR A 113 -11.26 11.60 19.42
CA THR A 113 -11.31 13.01 19.03
C THR A 113 -12.51 13.72 19.63
N ASN A 114 -12.44 15.05 19.77
CA ASN A 114 -13.53 15.90 20.26
C ASN A 114 -14.19 15.42 21.57
N VAL A 115 -13.38 14.83 22.47
CA VAL A 115 -13.84 14.12 23.67
C VAL A 115 -14.75 14.99 24.55
N LYS A 116 -14.39 16.26 24.74
CA LYS A 116 -15.17 17.18 25.59
C LYS A 116 -16.56 17.48 25.00
N GLN A 117 -16.64 17.65 23.68
CA GLN A 117 -17.89 17.93 22.99
C GLN A 117 -18.78 16.68 22.95
N LEU A 118 -18.20 15.52 22.64
CA LEU A 118 -18.93 14.25 22.60
C LEU A 118 -19.42 13.82 23.99
N ALA A 119 -18.68 14.13 25.07
CA ALA A 119 -19.12 13.87 26.44
C ALA A 119 -20.41 14.62 26.83
N VAL A 120 -20.75 15.72 26.14
CA VAL A 120 -22.01 16.46 26.33
C VAL A 120 -23.06 16.03 25.32
N GLU A 121 -22.68 15.94 24.04
CA GLU A 121 -23.62 15.67 22.94
C GLU A 121 -24.20 14.24 22.98
N LEU A 122 -23.40 13.23 23.34
CA LEU A 122 -23.86 11.83 23.37
C LEU A 122 -24.97 11.60 24.41
N PRO A 123 -24.87 12.09 25.66
CA PRO A 123 -25.99 12.06 26.61
C PRO A 123 -27.23 12.83 26.14
N GLU A 124 -27.07 14.05 25.61
CA GLU A 124 -28.20 14.87 25.15
C GLU A 124 -28.99 14.20 24.02
N ARG A 125 -28.29 13.49 23.13
CA ARG A 125 -28.89 12.74 22.02
C ARG A 125 -29.18 11.28 22.34
N GLY A 126 -28.96 10.84 23.59
CA GLY A 126 -28.93 9.42 23.97
C GLY A 126 -30.19 8.66 23.57
N TYR A 127 -31.38 9.23 23.80
CA TYR A 127 -32.65 8.61 23.41
C TYR A 127 -32.82 8.46 21.89
N MET A 128 -32.43 9.48 21.11
CA MET A 128 -32.52 9.43 19.66
C MET A 128 -31.53 8.40 19.08
N ILE A 129 -30.31 8.38 19.61
CA ILE A 129 -29.28 7.40 19.23
C ILE A 129 -29.79 5.99 19.54
N ARG A 130 -30.34 5.78 20.74
CA ARG A 130 -30.88 4.48 21.16
C ARG A 130 -32.02 4.01 20.24
N ASP A 131 -32.97 4.87 19.93
CA ASP A 131 -34.07 4.55 19.02
C ASP A 131 -33.58 4.14 17.62
N ARG A 132 -32.56 4.86 17.11
CA ARG A 132 -31.97 4.53 15.81
C ARG A 132 -31.27 3.18 15.82
N ILE A 133 -30.51 2.89 16.87
CA ILE A 133 -29.85 1.60 17.06
C ILE A 133 -30.89 0.48 17.16
N TYR A 134 -31.96 0.67 17.94
CA TYR A 134 -33.03 -0.29 18.07
C TYR A 134 -33.63 -0.66 16.71
N SER A 135 -33.94 0.36 15.89
CA SER A 135 -34.48 0.19 14.55
C SER A 135 -33.52 -0.53 13.60
N LEU A 136 -32.21 -0.30 13.73
CA LEU A 136 -31.20 -1.02 12.96
C LEU A 136 -31.17 -2.49 13.37
N ILE A 137 -31.06 -2.78 14.67
CA ILE A 137 -31.00 -4.15 15.18
C ILE A 137 -32.25 -4.93 14.77
N SER A 138 -33.44 -4.34 14.85
CA SER A 138 -34.70 -5.00 14.48
C SER A 138 -34.84 -5.29 12.98
N SER A 139 -34.06 -4.62 12.14
CA SER A 139 -34.04 -4.86 10.70
C SER A 139 -33.16 -6.05 10.29
N TYR A 140 -32.32 -6.56 11.19
CA TYR A 140 -31.44 -7.70 10.94
C TYR A 140 -32.14 -9.01 11.29
N THR A 141 -31.86 -10.05 10.50
CA THR A 141 -32.31 -11.42 10.75
C THR A 141 -31.32 -12.18 11.63
N TYR A 142 -31.78 -13.25 12.29
CA TYR A 142 -30.94 -14.13 13.08
C TYR A 142 -29.75 -14.70 12.29
N ASP A 143 -29.98 -15.12 11.04
CA ASP A 143 -28.93 -15.70 10.20
C ASP A 143 -27.83 -14.71 9.85
N GLN A 144 -28.15 -13.42 9.71
CA GLN A 144 -27.15 -12.39 9.55
C GLN A 144 -26.36 -12.21 10.85
N LEU A 145 -27.06 -12.08 11.99
CA LEU A 145 -26.45 -11.78 13.28
C LEU A 145 -25.62 -12.92 13.88
N ARG A 146 -25.89 -14.19 13.54
CA ARG A 146 -25.05 -15.30 14.05
C ARG A 146 -23.63 -15.29 13.47
N THR A 147 -23.45 -14.73 12.28
CA THR A 147 -22.14 -14.67 11.63
C THR A 147 -21.28 -13.53 12.19
N ASN A 148 -19.96 -13.67 12.09
CA ASN A 148 -19.05 -12.56 12.45
C ASN A 148 -19.21 -11.40 11.47
N GLU A 149 -19.30 -11.70 10.17
CA GLU A 149 -19.47 -10.70 9.11
C GLU A 149 -20.72 -9.85 9.31
N GLY A 150 -21.87 -10.48 9.60
CA GLY A 150 -23.11 -9.74 9.86
C GLY A 150 -23.05 -8.89 11.12
N ARG A 151 -22.32 -9.32 12.17
CA ARG A 151 -22.09 -8.49 13.36
C ARG A 151 -21.19 -7.30 13.09
N GLU A 152 -20.14 -7.47 12.29
CA GLU A 152 -19.28 -6.36 11.85
C GLU A 152 -20.05 -5.39 10.94
N GLN A 153 -20.92 -5.91 10.07
CA GLN A 153 -21.81 -5.07 9.25
C GLN A 153 -22.79 -4.26 10.12
N LEU A 154 -23.38 -4.88 11.15
CA LEU A 154 -24.23 -4.19 12.11
C LEU A 154 -23.47 -3.07 12.84
N LYS A 155 -22.23 -3.32 13.30
CA LYS A 155 -21.38 -2.27 13.89
C LYS A 155 -21.13 -1.13 12.90
N ALA A 156 -20.80 -1.44 11.66
CA ALA A 156 -20.55 -0.44 10.63
C ALA A 156 -21.79 0.42 10.34
N ASP A 157 -22.97 -0.20 10.26
CA ASP A 157 -24.24 0.48 10.05
C ASP A 157 -24.60 1.38 11.23
N ILE A 158 -24.50 0.87 12.46
CA ILE A 158 -24.73 1.68 13.67
C ILE A 158 -23.75 2.86 13.69
N LYS A 159 -22.47 2.64 13.41
CA LYS A 159 -21.47 3.71 13.40
C LYS A 159 -21.81 4.81 12.42
N ARG A 160 -22.17 4.43 11.19
CA ARG A 160 -22.57 5.36 10.13
C ARG A 160 -23.77 6.21 10.56
N GLU A 161 -24.77 5.57 11.14
CA GLU A 161 -26.00 6.21 11.57
C GLU A 161 -25.77 7.17 12.74
N ILE A 162 -25.03 6.76 13.77
CA ILE A 162 -24.65 7.64 14.88
C ILE A 162 -23.86 8.84 14.36
N ASN A 163 -22.83 8.63 13.53
CA ASN A 163 -22.01 9.71 13.00
C ASN A 163 -22.78 10.69 12.11
N SER A 164 -23.86 10.25 11.46
CA SER A 164 -24.76 11.14 10.72
C SER A 164 -25.59 12.06 11.61
N MET A 165 -25.80 11.67 12.88
CA MET A 165 -26.60 12.41 13.86
C MET A 165 -25.77 13.37 14.72
N LEU A 166 -24.45 13.15 14.80
CA LEU A 166 -23.52 13.97 15.58
C LEU A 166 -23.14 15.24 14.82
N LYS A 167 -23.03 16.36 15.55
CA LYS A 167 -22.62 17.65 14.98
C LYS A 167 -21.19 18.03 15.36
N ASN A 168 -20.76 17.67 16.58
CA ASN A 168 -19.52 18.19 17.15
C ASN A 168 -18.37 17.17 17.13
N GLY A 169 -18.56 16.00 16.52
CA GLY A 169 -17.54 14.95 16.45
C GLY A 169 -18.08 13.70 15.79
N GLN A 170 -17.25 12.66 15.83
CA GLN A 170 -17.57 11.33 15.31
C GLN A 170 -17.04 10.27 16.28
N ILE A 171 -17.74 9.15 16.35
CA ILE A 171 -17.26 7.95 17.01
C ILE A 171 -16.33 7.18 16.07
N ASP A 172 -15.30 6.57 16.65
CA ASP A 172 -14.27 5.83 15.93
C ASP A 172 -14.74 4.40 15.66
N ASP A 173 -15.27 3.73 16.70
CA ASP A 173 -15.70 2.35 16.63
C ASP A 173 -16.79 1.97 17.64
N ILE A 174 -17.39 0.80 17.43
CA ILE A 174 -18.46 0.22 18.24
C ILE A 174 -18.06 -1.15 18.75
N LEU A 175 -18.19 -1.32 20.07
CA LEU A 175 -17.91 -2.57 20.75
C LEU A 175 -19.22 -3.21 21.19
N PHE A 176 -19.32 -4.52 20.98
CA PHE A 176 -20.34 -5.34 21.60
C PHE A 176 -19.73 -5.99 22.84
N ASP A 177 -20.13 -5.51 24.01
CA ASP A 177 -19.67 -6.02 25.31
C ASP A 177 -20.34 -7.36 25.63
N SER A 178 -21.62 -7.49 25.28
CA SER A 178 -22.37 -8.75 25.30
C SER A 178 -23.19 -8.88 24.03
N PHE A 179 -23.32 -10.09 23.50
CA PHE A 179 -24.15 -10.38 22.33
C PHE A 179 -24.72 -11.78 22.43
N LEU A 180 -26.02 -11.88 22.69
CA LEU A 180 -26.74 -13.14 22.85
C LEU A 180 -27.90 -13.19 21.86
N LEU A 181 -27.99 -14.30 21.13
CA LEU A 181 -29.09 -14.59 20.22
C LEU A 181 -29.93 -15.73 20.78
N SER A 182 -31.25 -15.62 20.65
CA SER A 182 -32.21 -16.64 21.07
C SER A 182 -33.35 -16.82 20.07
#